data_AF-A0A2E5CC74-F1
#
_entry.id   AF-A0A2E5CC74-F1
#
_cell.length_a   1.000
_cell.length_b   1.000
_cell.length_c   1.000
_cell.angle_alpha   90.00
_cell.angle_beta   90.00
_cell.angle_gamma   90.00
#
_symmetry.space_group_name_H-M   'P 1'
#
loop_
_entity.id
_entity.type
_entity.pdbx_description
1 polymer ?
#
loop_
_entity_poly.entity_id
_entity_poly.type
_entity_poly.pdbx_seq_one_letter_code
_entity_poly.pdbx_strand_id
1 'polypeptide(L)'
;MEVTEILDEIGKDKFIFYSPMSSLITIYDDYIFHRNDYDHLSTRQRSYISKEFLEHGLKQTSGSTFEYGENVVGIQKSTGLGVNPLRSLLGALEKYDYVVATPLSCFLYLVSNDAHEDEIYRLLKKCPVNLEQAYNLSLQEEYRPRLERSIAQYREFQSANEATHKFKEL
;
A
#
# COMPACT_ATOMS: atom_id res chain seq x y z
N MET A 1 -2.33 24.85 3.58
CA MET A 1 -1.66 23.60 3.22
C MET A 1 -2.77 22.60 3.01
N GLU A 2 -2.86 22.03 1.82
CA GLU A 2 -3.87 21.01 1.49
C GLU A 2 -3.44 19.65 2.05
N VAL A 3 -4.38 18.73 2.26
CA VAL A 3 -4.03 17.37 2.73
C VAL A 3 -3.11 16.65 1.73
N THR A 4 -3.26 16.92 0.43
CA THR A 4 -2.41 16.37 -0.62
C THR A 4 -0.96 16.80 -0.47
N GLU A 5 -0.70 18.06 -0.11
CA GLU A 5 0.66 18.58 0.13
C GLU A 5 1.32 17.88 1.34
N ILE A 6 0.53 17.60 2.38
CA ILE A 6 1.00 16.83 3.55
C ILE A 6 1.33 15.39 3.16
N LEU A 7 0.44 14.75 2.40
CA LEU A 7 0.63 13.37 1.97
C LEU A 7 1.79 13.24 0.96
N ASP A 8 2.04 14.26 0.14
CA ASP A 8 3.22 14.35 -0.71
C ASP A 8 4.51 14.42 0.12
N GLU A 9 4.52 15.17 1.23
CA GLU A 9 5.67 15.22 2.14
C GLU A 9 5.89 13.87 2.84
N ILE A 10 4.84 13.29 3.41
CA ILE A 10 4.89 11.95 4.03
C ILE A 10 5.35 10.90 3.00
N GLY A 11 4.87 11.02 1.76
CA GLY A 11 5.23 10.14 0.65
C GLY A 11 6.70 10.23 0.22
N LYS A 12 7.48 11.20 0.72
CA LYS A 12 8.94 11.25 0.54
C LYS A 12 9.67 10.30 1.50
N ASP A 13 9.04 9.88 2.58
CA ASP A 13 9.59 8.85 3.48
C ASP A 13 9.95 7.58 2.68
N LYS A 14 11.06 6.95 3.05
CA LYS A 14 11.61 5.81 2.32
C LYS A 14 10.75 4.55 2.40
N PHE A 15 9.94 4.43 3.46
CA PHE A 15 9.09 3.28 3.75
C PHE A 15 7.63 3.50 3.36
N ILE A 16 7.24 4.76 3.11
CA ILE A 16 5.87 5.12 2.74
C ILE A 16 5.78 5.40 1.23
N PHE A 17 4.81 4.73 0.61
CA PHE A 17 4.35 5.04 -0.73
C PHE A 17 3.02 5.77 -0.65
N TYR A 18 2.92 6.86 -1.39
CA TYR A 18 1.68 7.60 -1.62
C TYR A 18 1.39 7.65 -3.13
N SER A 19 0.17 7.28 -3.47
CA SER A 19 -0.43 7.38 -4.80
C SER A 19 -1.44 8.53 -4.78
N PRO A 20 -1.07 9.72 -5.31
CA PRO A 20 -1.99 10.86 -5.36
C PRO A 20 -3.16 10.63 -6.31
N MET A 21 -2.99 9.78 -7.33
CA MET A 21 -4.03 9.49 -8.32
C MET A 21 -5.09 8.52 -7.79
N SER A 22 -4.71 7.61 -6.89
CA SER A 22 -5.62 6.60 -6.33
C SER A 22 -6.03 6.89 -4.88
N SER A 23 -5.55 7.99 -4.29
CA SER A 23 -5.71 8.29 -2.86
C SER A 23 -5.27 7.15 -1.93
N LEU A 24 -4.25 6.41 -2.35
CA LEU A 24 -3.73 5.24 -1.62
C LEU A 24 -2.43 5.57 -0.92
N ILE A 25 -2.30 5.08 0.30
CA ILE A 25 -1.09 5.14 1.10
C ILE A 25 -0.73 3.72 1.50
N THR A 26 0.54 3.34 1.40
CA THR A 26 1.00 2.08 1.96
C THR A 26 2.37 2.23 2.60
N ILE A 27 2.69 1.28 3.47
CA ILE A 27 3.91 1.27 4.25
C ILE A 27 4.52 -0.13 4.24
N TYR A 28 5.82 -0.19 4.01
CA TYR A 28 6.61 -1.40 4.14
C TYR A 28 7.73 -1.18 5.15
N ASP A 29 7.84 -2.07 6.13
CA ASP A 29 8.93 -2.04 7.12
C ASP A 29 9.80 -3.29 6.92
N ASP A 30 11.11 -3.06 6.82
CA ASP A 30 12.14 -4.01 6.40
C ASP A 30 12.76 -4.78 7.59
N TYR A 31 12.41 -4.40 8.83
CA TYR A 31 13.22 -4.79 9.99
C TYR A 31 13.12 -6.25 10.42
N ILE A 32 12.05 -6.97 10.09
CA ILE A 32 11.95 -8.42 10.35
C ILE A 32 10.91 -8.95 9.35
N PHE A 33 11.22 -10.03 8.63
CA PHE A 33 10.34 -11.17 8.32
C PHE A 33 10.45 -11.73 6.90
N HIS A 34 10.47 -13.06 6.89
CA HIS A 34 10.34 -13.92 5.73
C HIS A 34 9.06 -13.62 4.95
N ARG A 35 9.20 -13.70 3.61
CA ARG A 35 8.14 -13.97 2.63
C ARG A 35 6.99 -14.77 3.27
N ASN A 36 5.84 -14.15 3.55
CA ASN A 36 4.48 -14.72 3.37
C ASN A 36 3.29 -13.99 4.01
N ASP A 37 3.43 -12.87 4.70
CA ASP A 37 2.31 -12.40 5.54
C ASP A 37 2.28 -10.84 5.55
N TYR A 38 1.18 -10.11 5.29
CA TYR A 38 -0.22 -10.42 5.60
C TYR A 38 -1.23 -9.65 4.71
N ASP A 39 -2.47 -10.13 4.72
CA ASP A 39 -3.70 -9.40 4.37
C ASP A 39 -4.00 -8.18 5.30
N HIS A 40 -3.06 -7.80 6.18
CA HIS A 40 -3.23 -6.71 7.14
C HIS A 40 -1.93 -5.94 7.45
N LEU A 41 -2.08 -4.69 7.86
CA LEU A 41 -0.99 -3.88 8.39
C LEU A 41 -0.69 -4.29 9.82
N SER A 42 0.58 -4.59 10.11
CA SER A 42 1.04 -4.91 11.47
C SER A 42 0.87 -3.74 12.43
N THR A 43 0.87 -4.02 13.73
CA THR A 43 0.83 -2.98 14.77
C THR A 43 1.96 -1.96 14.60
N ARG A 44 3.17 -2.41 14.27
CA ARG A 44 4.33 -1.52 14.06
C ARG A 44 4.12 -0.58 12.87
N GLN A 45 3.69 -1.11 11.73
CA GLN A 45 3.37 -0.30 10.55
C GLN A 45 2.28 0.73 10.84
N ARG A 46 1.22 0.31 11.54
CA ARG A 46 0.13 1.22 11.96
C ARG A 46 0.65 2.31 12.90
N SER A 47 1.46 1.97 13.89
CA SER A 47 2.05 2.95 14.81
C SER A 47 2.99 3.91 14.08
N TYR A 48 3.80 3.42 13.14
CA TYR A 48 4.69 4.26 12.34
C TYR A 48 3.91 5.28 11.53
N ILE A 49 2.95 4.82 10.71
CA ILE A 49 2.19 5.73 9.86
C ILE A 49 1.32 6.70 10.67
N SER A 50 0.78 6.25 11.81
CA SER A 50 0.05 7.13 12.74
C SER A 50 0.96 8.22 13.29
N LYS A 51 2.21 7.89 13.63
CA LYS A 51 3.19 8.86 14.10
C LYS A 51 3.48 9.89 13.01
N GLU A 52 3.75 9.45 11.78
CA GLU A 52 3.99 10.36 10.64
C GLU A 52 2.81 11.30 10.40
N PHE A 53 1.58 10.78 10.44
CA PHE A 53 0.37 11.60 10.31
C PHE A 53 0.25 12.66 11.41
N LEU A 54 0.48 12.28 12.68
CA LEU A 54 0.42 13.21 13.80
C LEU A 54 1.51 14.28 13.72
N GLU A 55 2.74 13.91 13.33
CA GLU A 55 3.87 14.85 13.17
C GLU A 55 3.61 15.87 12.05
N HIS A 56 2.86 15.49 11.01
CA HIS A 56 2.46 16.40 9.92
C HIS A 56 1.11 17.10 10.16
N GLY A 57 0.53 16.98 11.36
CA GLY A 57 -0.61 17.77 11.80
C GLY A 57 -1.99 17.17 11.52
N LEU A 58 -2.08 15.92 11.06
CA LEU A 58 -3.35 15.20 11.04
C LEU A 58 -3.77 14.91 12.48
N LYS A 59 -5.08 14.96 12.76
CA LYS A 59 -5.65 14.65 14.07
C LYS A 59 -6.22 13.26 14.07
N GLN A 60 -5.80 12.42 15.00
CA GLN A 60 -6.39 11.09 15.17
C GLN A 60 -7.78 11.21 15.81
N THR A 61 -8.83 10.77 15.11
CA THR A 61 -10.22 10.79 15.61
C THR A 61 -10.70 9.45 16.12
N SER A 62 -10.08 8.36 15.67
CA SER A 62 -10.27 7.02 16.23
C SER A 62 -8.99 6.20 16.13
N GLY A 63 -9.00 4.96 16.65
CA GLY A 63 -7.86 4.05 16.54
C GLY A 63 -7.40 3.75 15.11
N SER A 64 -8.20 4.07 14.09
CA SER A 64 -7.89 3.81 12.67
C SER A 64 -8.28 4.94 11.71
N THR A 65 -8.58 6.15 12.20
CA THR A 65 -8.97 7.30 11.36
C THR A 65 -8.27 8.57 11.79
N PHE A 66 -7.90 9.38 10.80
CA PHE A 66 -7.23 10.65 10.95
C PHE A 66 -7.93 11.71 10.10
N GLU A 67 -7.91 12.96 10.56
CA GLU A 67 -8.58 14.07 9.89
C GLU A 67 -7.64 15.24 9.69
N TYR A 68 -7.77 15.91 8.54
CA TYR A 68 -7.16 17.19 8.26
C TYR A 68 -8.12 18.07 7.46
N GLY A 69 -8.62 19.13 8.10
CA GLY A 69 -9.71 19.93 7.54
C GLY A 69 -10.97 19.06 7.37
N GLU A 70 -11.47 18.98 6.15
CA GLU A 70 -12.63 18.15 5.78
C GLU A 70 -12.25 16.74 5.31
N ASN A 71 -10.95 16.46 5.14
CA ASN A 71 -10.47 15.20 4.58
C ASN A 71 -10.25 14.16 5.68
N VAL A 72 -10.67 12.92 5.40
CA VAL A 72 -10.56 11.76 6.28
C VAL A 72 -9.60 10.73 5.68
N VAL A 73 -8.58 10.38 6.46
CA VAL A 73 -7.65 9.29 6.16
C VAL A 73 -8.01 8.08 7.01
N GLY A 74 -8.36 6.96 6.37
CA GLY A 74 -8.74 5.73 7.04
C GLY A 74 -7.72 4.62 6.86
N ILE A 75 -7.53 3.78 7.88
CA ILE A 75 -6.73 2.55 7.77
C ILE A 75 -7.64 1.39 7.38
N GLN A 76 -7.31 0.70 6.28
CA GLN A 76 -8.02 -0.50 5.82
C GLN A 76 -8.05 -1.55 6.95
N LYS A 77 -9.23 -2.10 7.19
CA LYS A 77 -9.40 -3.24 8.11
C LYS A 77 -8.82 -4.51 7.49
N SER A 78 -8.29 -5.39 8.34
CA SER A 78 -7.84 -6.72 7.90
C SER A 78 -9.00 -7.44 7.21
N THR A 79 -8.73 -8.06 6.08
CA THR A 79 -9.59 -9.13 5.56
C THR A 79 -9.29 -10.43 6.30
N GLY A 80 -10.22 -11.37 6.24
CA GLY A 80 -9.93 -12.76 6.64
C GLY A 80 -8.92 -13.39 5.69
N LEU A 81 -8.22 -14.43 6.17
CA LEU A 81 -7.23 -15.16 5.38
C LEU A 81 -7.83 -15.71 4.09
N GLY A 82 -7.11 -15.56 2.98
CA GLY A 82 -7.51 -16.10 1.67
C GLY A 82 -8.62 -15.33 0.97
N VAL A 83 -9.02 -14.17 1.51
CA VAL A 83 -9.95 -13.24 0.86
C VAL A 83 -9.15 -12.24 0.03
N ASN A 84 -9.57 -11.99 -1.21
CA ASN A 84 -8.96 -10.95 -2.04
C ASN A 84 -9.09 -9.58 -1.33
N PRO A 85 -7.97 -8.95 -0.90
CA PRO A 85 -8.02 -7.77 -0.06
C PRO A 85 -8.45 -6.52 -0.83
N LEU A 86 -8.48 -6.58 -2.18
CA LEU A 86 -9.03 -5.53 -3.04
C LEU A 86 -10.48 -5.19 -2.69
N ARG A 87 -11.32 -6.18 -2.39
CA ARG A 87 -12.74 -5.94 -2.06
C ARG A 87 -12.92 -5.08 -0.82
N SER A 88 -12.11 -5.33 0.20
CA SER A 88 -12.13 -4.51 1.41
C SER A 88 -11.52 -3.13 1.19
N LEU A 89 -10.57 -3.00 0.28
CA LEU A 89 -10.01 -1.71 -0.09
C LEU A 89 -11.05 -0.84 -0.80
N LEU A 90 -11.78 -1.40 -1.77
CA LEU A 90 -12.85 -0.68 -2.47
C LEU A 90 -13.90 -0.14 -1.48
N GLY A 91 -14.37 -0.97 -0.54
CA GLY A 91 -15.30 -0.52 0.50
C GLY A 91 -14.71 0.47 1.53
N ALA A 92 -13.38 0.62 1.59
CA ALA A 92 -12.73 1.67 2.38
C ALA A 92 -12.62 2.98 1.58
N LEU A 93 -12.34 2.90 0.28
CA LEU A 93 -12.29 4.05 -0.63
C LEU A 93 -13.67 4.72 -0.80
N GLU A 94 -14.76 4.00 -0.60
CA GLU A 94 -16.11 4.58 -0.54
C GLU A 94 -16.36 5.41 0.74
N LYS A 95 -15.53 5.25 1.78
CA LYS A 95 -15.77 5.80 3.12
C LYS A 95 -14.79 6.89 3.53
N TYR A 96 -13.61 6.90 2.92
CA TYR A 96 -12.50 7.76 3.30
C TYR A 96 -11.93 8.42 2.06
N ASP A 97 -11.49 9.67 2.19
CA ASP A 97 -10.86 10.40 1.08
C ASP A 97 -9.50 9.81 0.73
N TYR A 98 -8.80 9.26 1.73
CA TYR A 98 -7.54 8.54 1.57
C TYR A 98 -7.53 7.25 2.39
N VAL A 99 -6.90 6.21 1.84
CA VAL A 99 -6.86 4.89 2.51
C VAL A 99 -5.43 4.41 2.67
N VAL A 100 -5.07 4.10 3.91
CA VAL A 100 -3.87 3.32 4.23
C VAL A 100 -4.18 1.85 4.08
N ALA A 101 -3.51 1.18 3.14
CA ALA A 101 -3.73 -0.21 2.81
C ALA A 101 -2.41 -1.00 2.80
N THR A 102 -2.50 -2.34 2.73
CA THR A 102 -1.30 -3.17 2.57
C THR A 102 -0.70 -2.99 1.17
N PRO A 103 0.61 -3.26 0.98
CA PRO A 103 1.23 -3.19 -0.34
C PRO A 103 0.52 -4.08 -1.37
N LEU A 104 0.05 -5.26 -0.94
CA LEU A 104 -0.71 -6.19 -1.76
C LEU A 104 -2.07 -5.60 -2.20
N SER A 105 -2.84 -5.02 -1.27
CA SER A 105 -4.10 -4.34 -1.60
C SER A 105 -3.88 -3.21 -2.60
N CYS A 106 -2.87 -2.37 -2.35
CA CYS A 106 -2.54 -1.26 -3.24
C CYS A 106 -2.16 -1.76 -4.63
N PHE A 107 -1.28 -2.76 -4.72
CA PHE A 107 -0.88 -3.34 -5.99
C PHE A 107 -2.07 -3.90 -6.79
N LEU A 108 -2.93 -4.68 -6.13
CA LEU A 108 -4.12 -5.25 -6.79
C LEU A 108 -5.07 -4.15 -7.27
N TYR A 109 -5.23 -3.06 -6.51
CA TYR A 109 -6.04 -1.92 -6.92
C TYR A 109 -5.46 -1.19 -8.13
N LEU A 110 -4.16 -0.92 -8.12
CA LEU A 110 -3.49 -0.24 -9.24
C LEU A 110 -3.61 -1.07 -10.53
N VAL A 111 -3.41 -2.38 -10.43
CA VAL A 111 -3.59 -3.30 -11.57
C VAL A 111 -5.05 -3.36 -12.02
N SER A 112 -6.01 -3.42 -11.09
CA SER A 112 -7.44 -3.52 -11.43
C SER A 112 -7.95 -2.26 -12.13
N ASN A 113 -7.47 -1.08 -11.72
CA ASN A 113 -7.92 0.21 -12.24
C ASN A 113 -7.14 0.74 -13.44
N ASP A 114 -6.24 -0.07 -14.01
CA ASP A 114 -5.38 0.35 -15.13
C ASP A 114 -4.54 1.60 -14.81
N ALA A 115 -4.03 1.66 -13.57
CA ALA A 115 -3.14 2.74 -13.18
C ALA A 115 -1.91 2.76 -14.10
N HIS A 116 -1.34 3.94 -14.29
CA HIS A 116 -0.10 4.10 -15.05
C HIS A 116 0.99 3.17 -14.50
N GLU A 117 1.71 2.48 -15.39
CA GLU A 117 2.75 1.52 -14.98
C GLU A 117 3.80 2.14 -14.07
N ASP A 118 4.13 3.43 -14.28
CA ASP A 118 5.05 4.18 -13.42
C ASP A 118 4.65 4.18 -11.94
N GLU A 119 3.33 4.19 -11.65
CA GLU A 119 2.83 4.15 -10.28
C GLU A 119 3.02 2.77 -9.64
N ILE A 120 2.81 1.72 -10.43
CA ILE A 120 3.06 0.33 -10.02
C ILE A 120 4.56 0.14 -9.76
N TYR A 121 5.44 0.59 -10.66
CA TYR A 121 6.88 0.49 -10.46
C TYR A 121 7.38 1.32 -9.27
N ARG A 122 6.82 2.51 -9.03
CA ARG A 122 7.10 3.30 -7.82
C ARG A 122 6.70 2.56 -6.55
N LEU A 123 5.54 1.89 -6.55
CA LEU A 123 5.10 1.05 -5.44
C LEU A 123 6.10 -0.09 -5.22
N LEU A 124 6.36 -0.91 -6.25
CA LEU A 124 7.25 -2.08 -6.15
C LEU A 124 8.68 -1.72 -5.73
N LYS A 125 9.14 -0.51 -6.07
CA LYS A 125 10.46 -0.01 -5.66
C LYS A 125 10.53 0.31 -4.17
N LYS A 126 9.47 0.91 -3.60
CA LYS A 126 9.42 1.34 -2.20
C LYS A 126 8.91 0.26 -1.25
N CYS A 127 7.84 -0.42 -1.65
CA CYS A 127 7.11 -1.38 -0.84
C CYS A 127 6.98 -2.69 -1.62
N PRO A 128 7.90 -3.64 -1.42
CA PRO A 128 7.83 -4.97 -2.04
C PRO A 128 6.48 -5.64 -1.82
N VAL A 129 6.00 -6.33 -2.85
CA VAL A 129 4.71 -7.02 -2.88
C VAL A 129 4.92 -8.51 -3.06
N ASN A 130 4.08 -9.32 -2.41
CA ASN A 130 3.99 -10.74 -2.72
C ASN A 130 3.28 -10.96 -4.06
N LEU A 131 4.04 -10.81 -5.15
CA LEU A 131 3.53 -10.92 -6.53
C LEU A 131 2.96 -12.31 -6.84
N GLU A 132 3.44 -13.36 -6.17
CA GLU A 132 2.88 -14.70 -6.30
C GLU A 132 1.47 -14.79 -5.70
N GLN A 133 1.30 -14.22 -4.50
CA GLN A 133 -0.03 -14.14 -3.88
C GLN A 133 -0.97 -13.25 -4.69
N ALA A 134 -0.51 -12.11 -5.21
CA ALA A 134 -1.31 -11.24 -6.08
C ALA A 134 -1.80 -12.01 -7.32
N TYR A 135 -0.90 -12.77 -7.95
CA TYR A 135 -1.23 -13.65 -9.07
C TYR A 135 -2.29 -14.67 -8.67
N ASN A 136 -2.13 -15.39 -7.55
CA ASN A 136 -3.08 -16.41 -7.13
C ASN A 136 -4.45 -15.84 -6.73
N LEU A 137 -4.51 -14.69 -6.07
CA LEU A 137 -5.76 -14.01 -5.72
C LEU A 137 -6.50 -13.46 -6.94
N SER A 138 -5.80 -13.20 -8.05
CA SER A 138 -6.40 -12.69 -9.28
C SER A 138 -7.07 -13.77 -10.15
N LEU A 139 -6.98 -15.06 -9.81
CA LEU A 139 -7.39 -16.17 -10.71
C LEU A 139 -8.84 -16.09 -11.22
N GLN A 140 -9.74 -15.45 -10.46
CA GLN A 140 -11.15 -15.30 -10.80
C GLN A 140 -11.56 -13.83 -11.00
N GLU A 141 -10.58 -12.95 -11.25
CA GLU A 141 -10.79 -11.51 -11.33
C GLU A 141 -10.66 -11.01 -12.77
N GLU A 142 -11.44 -10.00 -13.15
CA GLU A 142 -11.47 -9.50 -14.54
C GLU A 142 -10.13 -8.89 -14.99
N TYR A 143 -9.35 -8.35 -14.05
CA TYR A 143 -8.03 -7.77 -14.33
C TYR A 143 -6.92 -8.82 -14.50
N ARG A 144 -7.25 -10.11 -14.38
CA ARG A 144 -6.30 -11.21 -14.50
C ARG A 144 -5.44 -11.18 -15.76
N PRO A 145 -5.99 -11.02 -16.98
CA PRO A 145 -5.18 -11.03 -18.20
C PRO A 145 -4.21 -9.84 -18.28
N ARG A 146 -4.51 -8.72 -17.61
CA ARG A 146 -3.56 -7.61 -17.48
C ARG A 146 -2.40 -8.01 -16.58
N LEU A 147 -2.70 -8.57 -15.40
CA LEU A 147 -1.65 -9.03 -14.49
C LEU A 147 -0.75 -10.08 -15.15
N GLU A 148 -1.32 -11.06 -15.85
CA GLU A 148 -0.55 -12.12 -16.53
C GLU A 148 0.44 -11.57 -17.57
N ARG A 149 0.08 -10.50 -18.28
CA ARG A 149 0.97 -9.88 -19.27
C ARG A 149 2.20 -9.21 -18.64
N SER A 150 2.05 -8.63 -17.46
CA SER A 150 3.09 -7.79 -16.84
C SER A 150 3.78 -8.45 -15.63
N ILE A 151 3.25 -9.56 -15.09
CA ILE A 151 3.75 -10.17 -13.84
C ILE A 151 5.24 -10.55 -13.91
N ALA A 152 5.73 -11.00 -15.07
CA ALA A 152 7.13 -11.35 -15.25
C ALA A 152 8.03 -10.10 -15.11
N GLN A 153 7.61 -8.98 -15.71
CA GLN A 153 8.33 -7.70 -15.65
C GLN A 153 8.31 -7.14 -14.22
N TYR A 154 7.17 -7.22 -13.53
CA TYR A 154 7.06 -6.82 -12.13
C TYR A 154 7.98 -7.64 -11.22
N ARG A 155 8.07 -8.96 -11.44
CA ARG A 155 8.97 -9.86 -10.68
C ARG A 155 10.44 -9.53 -10.94
N GLU A 156 10.81 -9.30 -12.19
CA GLU A 156 12.17 -8.91 -12.57
C GLU A 156 12.55 -7.56 -11.93
N PHE A 157 11.68 -6.56 -12.07
CA PHE A 157 11.89 -5.23 -11.50
C PHE A 157 12.02 -5.27 -9.98
N GLN A 158 11.10 -5.95 -9.28
CA GLN A 158 11.16 -6.04 -7.82
C GLN A 158 12.43 -6.77 -7.39
N SER A 159 12.81 -7.87 -8.04
CA SER A 159 14.04 -8.62 -7.71
C SER A 159 15.30 -7.77 -7.85
N ALA A 160 15.36 -6.90 -8.87
CA ALA A 160 16.47 -5.97 -9.07
C ALA A 160 16.55 -4.88 -7.97
N ASN A 161 15.42 -4.51 -7.36
CA ASN A 161 15.32 -3.49 -6.31
C ASN A 161 15.28 -4.08 -4.88
N GLU A 162 15.00 -5.37 -4.70
CA GLU A 162 15.13 -6.07 -3.42
C GLU A 162 16.59 -6.13 -2.94
N ALA A 163 17.56 -6.11 -3.85
CA ALA A 163 18.99 -6.06 -3.54
C ALA A 163 19.41 -4.76 -2.80
N THR A 164 18.64 -3.68 -2.93
CA THR A 164 18.90 -2.40 -2.23
C THR A 164 18.31 -2.33 -0.82
N HIS A 165 17.41 -3.25 -0.45
CA HIS A 165 16.76 -3.31 0.87
C HIS A 165 17.47 -4.32 1.81
N LYS A 166 18.25 -5.26 1.26
CA LYS A 166 19.06 -6.20 2.05
C LYS A 166 20.42 -5.60 2.50
N PHE A 167 20.47 -4.71 3.50
CA PHE A 167 21.65 -4.41 4.36
C PHE A 167 21.17 -3.53 5.53
N LYS A 168 21.39 -3.79 6.83
CA LYS A 168 22.40 -4.55 7.57
C LYS A 168 21.72 -5.32 8.71
N GLU A 169 22.06 -6.60 8.88
CA GLU A 169 22.10 -7.17 10.23
C GLU A 169 23.11 -6.34 11.04
N LEU A 170 22.63 -5.66 12.09
CA LEU A 170 23.44 -5.10 13.16
C LEU A 170 23.14 -5.88 14.44
#